data_AF-B1WW09-F1
#
_entry.id   AF-B1WW09-F1
#
_cell.length_a   1.000
_cell.length_b   1.000
_cell.length_c   1.000
_cell.angle_alpha   90.00
_cell.angle_beta   90.00
_cell.angle_gamma   90.00
#
_symmetry.space_group_name_H-M   'P 1'
#
loop_
_entity.id
_entity.type
_entity.pdbx_description
1 polymer ?
#
loop_
_entity_poly.entity_id
_entity_poly.type
_entity_poly.pdbx_seq_one_letter_code
_entity_poly.pdbx_strand_id
1 'polypeptide(L)'
;MLSLNVRLMNLKVEANIINYSSFPLIKTLIKILSTGLMTGAIIWELVNIYGTLNNWQLPSHLNWIFWIDRIALISHSIEGIIAAYYAKLQDKNPLQYGIYTFFVGTVGLLELKTGQDGKE
;
A
#
# COMPACT_ATOMS: atom_id res chain seq x y z
N MET A 1 -41.12 16.65 -17.75
CA MET A 1 -39.73 16.59 -18.27
C MET A 1 -38.72 17.28 -17.35
N LEU A 2 -38.94 18.54 -16.92
CA LEU A 2 -38.03 19.26 -16.00
C LEU A 2 -37.78 18.55 -14.65
N SER A 3 -38.83 18.02 -14.01
CA SER A 3 -38.74 17.35 -12.69
C SER A 3 -37.80 16.12 -12.71
N LEU A 4 -37.78 15.37 -13.82
CA LEU A 4 -36.91 14.19 -13.96
C LEU A 4 -35.43 14.58 -14.10
N ASN A 5 -35.16 15.65 -14.86
CA ASN A 5 -33.79 16.17 -15.05
C ASN A 5 -33.20 16.73 -13.75
N VAL A 6 -34.00 17.43 -12.93
CA VAL A 6 -33.55 17.93 -11.62
C VAL A 6 -33.22 16.77 -10.69
N ARG A 7 -34.05 15.71 -10.66
CA ARG A 7 -33.80 14.52 -9.84
C ARG A 7 -32.54 13.76 -10.29
N LEU A 8 -32.34 13.60 -11.60
CA LEU A 8 -31.13 12.99 -12.17
C LEU A 8 -29.87 13.82 -11.87
N MET A 9 -29.97 15.15 -11.92
CA MET A 9 -28.87 16.04 -11.58
C MET A 9 -28.49 15.94 -10.11
N ASN A 10 -29.46 15.90 -9.19
CA ASN A 10 -29.19 15.72 -7.76
C ASN A 10 -28.56 14.35 -7.45
N LEU A 11 -29.05 13.26 -8.05
CA LEU A 11 -28.44 11.94 -7.89
C LEU A 11 -27.00 11.90 -8.40
N LYS A 12 -26.72 12.57 -9.53
CA LYS A 12 -25.37 12.67 -10.08
C LYS A 12 -24.45 13.49 -9.17
N VAL A 13 -24.96 14.55 -8.55
CA VAL A 13 -24.22 15.38 -7.59
C VAL A 13 -23.92 14.59 -6.31
N GLU A 14 -24.90 13.93 -5.71
CA GLU A 14 -24.71 13.10 -4.51
C GLU A 14 -23.70 11.97 -4.76
N ALA A 15 -23.82 11.26 -5.89
CA ALA A 15 -22.86 10.23 -6.27
C ALA A 15 -21.43 10.77 -6.44
N ASN A 16 -21.29 11.98 -7.00
CA ASN A 16 -19.99 12.62 -7.19
C ASN A 16 -19.38 13.07 -5.85
N ILE A 17 -20.20 13.58 -4.92
CA ILE A 17 -19.77 13.97 -3.56
C ILE A 17 -19.30 12.75 -2.75
N ILE A 18 -20.04 11.63 -2.82
CA ILE A 18 -19.67 10.39 -2.12
C ILE A 18 -18.36 9.81 -2.68
N ASN A 19 -18.17 9.86 -4.00
CA ASN A 19 -16.95 9.37 -4.66
C ASN A 19 -15.73 10.23 -4.29
N TYR A 20 -15.87 11.56 -4.30
CA TYR A 20 -14.79 12.49 -3.97
C TYR A 20 -14.34 12.38 -2.50
N SER A 21 -15.28 12.18 -1.57
CA SER A 21 -14.99 12.08 -0.14
C SER A 21 -14.36 10.74 0.28
N SER A 22 -14.76 9.63 -0.36
CA SER A 22 -14.38 8.29 0.09
C SER A 22 -12.99 7.86 -0.40
N PHE A 23 -12.57 8.32 -1.59
CA PHE A 23 -11.29 7.95 -2.20
C PHE A 23 -10.03 8.28 -1.38
N PRO A 24 -9.88 9.48 -0.79
CA PRO A 24 -8.71 9.79 0.05
C PRO A 24 -8.70 9.00 1.37
N LEU A 25 -9.87 8.68 1.92
CA LEU A 25 -9.99 7.91 3.16
C LEU A 25 -9.59 6.45 2.93
N ILE A 26 -10.07 5.83 1.85
CA ILE A 26 -9.70 4.46 1.45
C ILE A 26 -8.20 4.37 1.21
N LYS A 27 -7.61 5.32 0.49
CA LYS A 27 -6.15 5.40 0.33
C LYS A 27 -5.46 5.41 1.69
N THR A 28 -5.83 6.33 2.57
CA THR A 28 -5.21 6.44 3.90
C THR A 28 -5.30 5.15 4.71
N LEU A 29 -6.45 4.48 4.70
CA LEU A 29 -6.62 3.20 5.38
C LEU A 29 -5.73 2.10 4.80
N ILE A 30 -5.65 1.98 3.47
CA ILE A 30 -4.76 1.02 2.81
C ILE A 30 -3.31 1.27 3.23
N LYS A 31 -2.88 2.53 3.30
CA LYS A 31 -1.51 2.88 3.71
C LYS A 31 -1.20 2.43 5.13
N ILE A 32 -2.11 2.70 6.07
CA ILE A 32 -1.96 2.33 7.48
C ILE A 32 -1.93 0.80 7.62
N LEU A 33 -2.89 0.12 7.02
CA LEU A 33 -2.99 -1.34 7.08
C LEU A 33 -1.78 -2.02 6.43
N SER A 34 -1.38 -1.58 5.24
CA SER A 34 -0.21 -2.09 4.52
C SER A 34 1.07 -1.94 5.35
N THR A 35 1.29 -0.75 5.91
CA THR A 35 2.49 -0.49 6.74
C THR A 35 2.52 -1.38 7.98
N GLY A 36 1.37 -1.56 8.63
CA GLY A 36 1.23 -2.46 9.78
C GLY A 36 1.49 -3.91 9.41
N LEU A 37 0.90 -4.40 8.32
CA LEU A 37 1.10 -5.76 7.82
C LEU A 37 2.55 -6.00 7.42
N MET A 38 3.22 -5.06 6.75
CA MET A 38 4.62 -5.19 6.37
C MET A 38 5.57 -5.18 7.56
N THR A 39 5.31 -4.31 8.53
CA THR A 39 6.07 -4.33 9.78
C THR A 39 5.90 -5.67 10.50
N GLY A 40 4.65 -6.18 10.55
CA GLY A 40 4.34 -7.50 11.11
C GLY A 40 5.07 -8.63 10.40
N ALA A 41 5.00 -8.68 9.08
CA ALA A 41 5.66 -9.71 8.27
C ALA A 41 7.19 -9.72 8.43
N ILE A 42 7.82 -8.54 8.50
CA ILE A 42 9.27 -8.44 8.76
C ILE A 42 9.60 -9.01 10.13
N ILE A 43 8.88 -8.60 11.18
CA ILE A 43 9.09 -9.11 12.54
C ILE A 43 8.89 -10.63 12.57
N TRP A 44 7.84 -11.11 11.91
CA TRP A 44 7.50 -12.53 11.87
C TRP A 44 8.59 -13.36 11.18
N GLU A 45 9.09 -12.91 10.03
CA GLU A 45 10.20 -13.57 9.34
C GLU A 45 11.51 -13.50 10.14
N LEU A 46 11.78 -12.39 10.84
CA LEU A 46 12.94 -12.27 11.75
C LEU A 46 12.84 -13.26 12.93
N VAL A 47 11.67 -13.41 13.54
CA VAL A 47 11.42 -14.39 14.60
C VAL A 47 11.62 -15.81 14.09
N ASN A 48 11.18 -16.09 12.86
CA ASN A 48 11.37 -17.40 12.24
C ASN A 48 12.85 -17.73 11.97
N ILE A 49 13.61 -16.77 11.45
CA ILE A 49 15.06 -16.91 11.27
C ILE A 49 15.73 -17.12 12.62
N TYR A 50 15.40 -16.30 13.63
CA TYR A 50 15.93 -16.43 14.98
C TYR A 50 15.61 -17.78 15.61
N GLY A 51 14.37 -18.26 15.50
CA GLY A 51 13.95 -19.56 16.00
C GLY A 51 14.69 -20.70 15.32
N THR A 52 14.84 -20.64 13.99
CA THR A 52 15.60 -21.64 13.22
C THR A 52 17.06 -21.72 13.68
N LEU A 53 17.70 -20.57 13.92
CA LEU A 53 19.08 -20.51 14.40
C LEU A 53 19.26 -21.05 15.82
N ASN A 54 18.22 -20.97 16.66
CA ASN A 54 18.23 -21.45 18.04
C ASN A 54 17.58 -22.84 18.22
N ASN A 55 17.31 -23.56 17.12
CA ASN A 55 16.61 -24.85 17.12
C ASN A 55 15.22 -24.81 17.76
N TRP A 56 14.56 -23.65 17.76
CA TRP A 56 13.16 -23.52 18.15
C TRP A 56 12.30 -23.88 16.95
N GLN A 57 11.50 -24.93 17.10
CA GLN A 57 10.53 -25.31 16.08
C GLN A 57 9.28 -24.44 16.25
N LEU A 58 9.02 -23.58 15.27
CA LEU A 58 7.74 -22.91 15.23
C LEU A 58 6.62 -23.91 14.91
N PRO A 59 5.41 -23.70 15.47
CA PRO A 59 4.29 -24.57 15.21
C PRO A 59 3.96 -24.64 13.71
N SER A 60 3.89 -25.85 13.16
CA SER A 60 3.69 -26.08 11.72
C SER A 60 2.36 -25.54 11.17
N HIS A 61 1.36 -25.32 12.01
CA HIS A 61 0.09 -24.70 11.62
C HIS A 61 0.24 -23.22 11.23
N LEU A 62 1.33 -22.55 11.63
CA LEU A 62 1.63 -21.17 11.26
C LEU A 62 2.40 -21.06 9.94
N ASN A 63 2.79 -22.19 9.32
CA ASN A 63 3.50 -22.20 8.03
C ASN A 63 2.75 -21.48 6.91
N TRP A 64 1.42 -21.54 6.92
CA TRP A 64 0.60 -20.84 5.93
C TRP A 64 0.76 -19.31 6.02
N ILE A 65 0.89 -18.78 7.24
CA ILE A 65 1.10 -17.34 7.48
C ILE A 65 2.44 -16.91 6.88
N PHE A 66 3.51 -17.69 7.10
CA PHE A 66 4.82 -17.41 6.48
C PHE A 66 4.78 -17.36 4.96
N TRP A 67 3.96 -18.20 4.34
CA TRP A 67 3.81 -18.20 2.89
C TRP A 67 3.19 -16.89 2.39
N ILE A 68 2.13 -16.42 3.05
CA ILE A 68 1.47 -15.16 2.71
C ILE A 68 2.42 -13.98 2.96
N ASP A 69 3.08 -13.95 4.11
CA ASP A 69 4.01 -12.89 4.49
C ASP A 69 5.14 -12.74 3.47
N ARG A 70 5.71 -13.85 3.01
CA ARG A 70 6.79 -13.85 2.00
C ARG A 70 6.31 -13.36 0.66
N ILE A 71 5.12 -13.76 0.21
CA ILE A 71 4.53 -13.24 -1.04
C ILE A 71 4.36 -11.72 -0.92
N ALA A 72 3.83 -11.24 0.21
CA ALA A 72 3.62 -9.82 0.44
C ALA A 72 4.95 -9.04 0.44
N LEU A 73 5.96 -9.52 1.18
CA LEU A 73 7.30 -8.92 1.22
C LEU A 73 7.96 -8.86 -0.17
N ILE A 74 7.87 -9.94 -0.95
CA ILE A 74 8.44 -9.99 -2.31
C ILE A 74 7.73 -9.02 -3.24
N SER A 75 6.39 -9.03 -3.23
CA SER A 75 5.59 -8.12 -4.06
C SER A 75 5.92 -6.66 -3.75
N HIS A 76 5.90 -6.29 -2.47
CA HIS A 76 6.23 -4.94 -2.02
C HIS A 76 7.68 -4.55 -2.32
N SER A 77 8.61 -5.51 -2.27
CA SER A 77 10.02 -5.28 -2.66
C SER A 77 10.13 -4.92 -4.14
N ILE A 78 9.41 -5.62 -5.00
CA ILE A 78 9.38 -5.34 -6.45
C ILE A 78 8.80 -3.94 -6.68
N GLU A 79 7.70 -3.59 -6.02
CA GLU A 79 7.09 -2.26 -6.12
C GLU A 79 8.03 -1.15 -5.65
N GLY A 80 8.73 -1.36 -4.52
CA GLY A 80 9.73 -0.44 -4.00
C GLY A 80 10.90 -0.22 -4.96
N ILE A 81 11.40 -1.29 -5.59
CA ILE A 81 12.46 -1.19 -6.61
C ILE A 81 11.97 -0.39 -7.82
N ILE A 82 10.76 -0.67 -8.30
CA ILE A 82 10.14 0.06 -9.42
C ILE A 82 9.99 1.55 -9.07
N ALA A 83 9.54 1.88 -7.86
CA ALA A 83 9.40 3.27 -7.41
C ALA A 83 10.75 3.98 -7.31
N ALA A 84 11.78 3.33 -6.75
CA ALA A 84 13.12 3.91 -6.67
C ALA A 84 13.67 4.21 -8.08
N TYR A 85 13.47 3.29 -9.02
CA TYR A 85 13.88 3.48 -10.41
C TYR A 85 13.18 4.68 -11.05
N TYR A 86 11.84 4.76 -10.96
CA TYR A 86 11.09 5.88 -11.52
C TYR A 86 11.35 7.21 -10.81
N ALA A 87 11.59 7.21 -9.50
CA ALA A 87 11.95 8.40 -8.75
C ALA A 87 13.29 8.97 -9.23
N LYS A 88 14.28 8.10 -9.48
CA LYS A 88 15.56 8.51 -10.07
C LYS A 88 15.38 9.17 -11.45
N LEU A 89 14.49 8.63 -12.28
CA LEU A 89 14.18 9.20 -13.60
C LEU A 89 13.47 10.57 -13.53
N GLN A 90 12.84 10.87 -12.38
CA GLN A 90 12.16 12.14 -12.11
C GLN A 90 13.00 13.12 -11.27
N ASP A 91 14.31 12.86 -11.09
CA ASP A 91 15.22 13.66 -10.24
C ASP A 91 14.77 13.78 -8.77
N LYS A 92 14.05 12.77 -8.27
CA LYS A 92 13.63 12.64 -6.87
C LYS A 92 14.53 11.67 -6.11
N ASN A 93 14.52 11.72 -4.78
CA ASN A 93 15.29 10.79 -3.94
C ASN A 93 14.82 9.33 -4.12
N PRO A 94 15.62 8.43 -4.74
CA PRO A 94 15.20 7.07 -5.04
C PRO A 94 14.96 6.22 -3.81
N LEU A 95 15.79 6.40 -2.77
CA LEU A 95 15.68 5.62 -1.54
C LEU A 95 14.42 5.96 -0.76
N GLN A 96 14.11 7.26 -0.66
CA GLN A 96 12.91 7.72 0.03
C GLN A 96 11.65 7.13 -0.63
N TYR A 97 11.52 7.25 -1.95
CA TYR A 97 10.36 6.74 -2.68
C TYR A 97 10.30 5.22 -2.72
N GLY A 98 11.44 4.55 -2.79
CA GLY A 98 11.52 3.09 -2.77
C GLY A 98 11.11 2.51 -1.41
N ILE A 99 11.69 3.00 -0.31
CA ILE A 99 11.34 2.56 1.04
C ILE A 99 9.88 2.87 1.34
N TYR A 100 9.43 4.07 1.00
CA TYR A 100 8.03 4.46 1.14
C TYR A 100 7.13 3.45 0.43
N THR A 101 7.32 3.26 -0.88
CA THR A 101 6.50 2.33 -1.68
C THR A 101 6.58 0.90 -1.18
N PHE A 102 7.72 0.44 -0.68
CA PHE A 102 7.83 -0.88 -0.06
C PHE A 102 6.85 -1.05 1.12
N PHE A 103 6.69 -0.05 1.99
CA PHE A 103 5.72 -0.17 3.10
C PHE A 103 4.27 0.00 2.65
N VAL A 104 4.04 0.90 1.69
CA VAL A 104 2.69 1.34 1.34
C VAL A 104 2.11 0.63 0.10
N GLY A 105 2.93 -0.17 -0.57
CA GLY A 105 2.60 -0.93 -1.78
C GLY A 105 2.29 -0.05 -2.99
N THR A 106 1.41 -0.55 -3.85
CA THR A 106 0.96 0.12 -5.09
C THR A 106 0.52 1.57 -4.89
N VAL A 107 0.00 1.93 -3.71
CA VAL A 107 -0.39 3.33 -3.40
C VAL A 107 0.81 4.26 -3.54
N GLY A 108 2.01 3.84 -3.13
CA GLY A 108 3.24 4.62 -3.29
C GLY A 108 3.63 4.82 -4.75
N LEU A 109 3.43 3.81 -5.60
CA LEU A 109 3.64 3.92 -7.06
C LEU A 109 2.65 4.90 -7.70
N LEU A 110 1.39 4.85 -7.29
CA LEU A 110 0.35 5.77 -7.79
C LEU A 110 0.69 7.21 -7.43
N GLU A 111 1.09 7.46 -6.18
CA GLU A 111 1.49 8.80 -5.72
C GLU A 111 2.75 9.32 -6.43
N LEU A 112 3.72 8.45 -6.73
CA LEU A 112 4.89 8.82 -7.55
C LEU A 112 4.49 9.21 -8.97
N LYS A 113 3.53 8.50 -9.57
CA LYS A 113 3.08 8.70 -10.96
C LYS A 113 2.20 9.93 -11.13
N THR A 114 1.31 10.22 -10.19
CA THR A 114 0.39 11.37 -10.30
C THR A 114 1.07 12.72 -10.01
N GLY A 115 2.35 12.71 -9.63
CA GLY A 115 2.93 13.82 -8.88
C GLY A 115 2.32 13.84 -7.47
N GLN A 116 3.08 14.25 -6.47
CA GLN A 116 2.51 14.48 -5.15
C GLN A 116 1.54 15.66 -5.28
N ASP A 117 0.25 15.39 -5.46
CA ASP A 117 -0.82 16.37 -5.28
C ASP A 117 -0.77 16.87 -3.82
N GLY A 118 -0.02 17.95 -3.62
CA GLY A 118 -0.33 18.98 -2.62
C GLY A 118 0.26 18.85 -1.22
N LYS A 119 1.48 18.33 -1.02
CA LYS A 119 2.24 18.53 0.25
C LYS A 119 3.75 18.62 0.03
N GLU A 120 4.20 19.81 -0.35
CA GLU A 120 5.39 20.45 0.22
C GLU A 120 4.93 21.61 1.10
#